data_AF-A0A6J0SIX4-F1
#
_entry.id   AF-A0A6J0SIX4-F1
#
_cell.length_a   1.000
_cell.length_b   1.000
_cell.length_c   1.000
_cell.angle_alpha   90.00
_cell.angle_beta   90.00
_cell.angle_gamma   90.00
#
_symmetry.space_group_name_H-M   'P 1'
#
loop_
_entity.id
_entity.type
_entity.pdbx_description
1 polymer ?
#
loop_
_entity_poly.entity_id
_entity_poly.type
_entity_poly.pdbx_seq_one_letter_code
_entity_poly.pdbx_strand_id
1 'polypeptide(L)'
;MEAERVKGFCQIVVAAKVREGTSHLIQSCGLGGMKHNTVVMGWPSAWRQSEDSRSWKTFIGTVRVTTAAHLALLVAKNVAFFPSNAEPFTEGNIDVWWIVHDGGMLMLLPFLLKQHKVWRKCKIRIFTVAQLEDNSIQMKKDLATFLYHLRIEAEVEVVEMVRHRKQW
;
A
#
# COMPACT_ATOMS: atom_id res chain seq x y z
N MET A 1 17.29 3.29 -12.89
CA MET A 1 16.28 2.25 -13.21
C MET A 1 16.95 0.93 -13.57
N GLU A 2 17.95 0.93 -14.46
CA GLU A 2 18.66 -0.31 -14.86
C GLU A 2 19.35 -1.03 -13.70
N ALA A 3 20.06 -0.29 -12.82
CA ALA A 3 20.70 -0.86 -11.63
C ALA A 3 19.72 -1.63 -10.73
N GLU A 4 18.49 -1.12 -10.59
CA GLU A 4 17.41 -1.75 -9.81
C GLU A 4 16.55 -2.72 -10.63
N ARG A 5 16.96 -3.03 -11.87
CA ARG A 5 16.27 -3.96 -12.79
C ARG A 5 14.82 -3.59 -13.07
N VAL A 6 14.50 -2.29 -13.03
CA VAL A 6 13.17 -1.76 -13.37
C VAL A 6 13.09 -1.52 -14.87
N LYS A 7 12.21 -2.27 -15.56
CA LYS A 7 11.88 -2.04 -16.97
C LYS A 7 10.72 -1.04 -17.04
N GLY A 8 10.92 0.07 -17.75
CA GLY A 8 9.89 1.09 -17.89
C GLY A 8 10.39 2.32 -18.63
N PHE A 9 9.58 3.37 -18.59
CA PHE A 9 9.84 4.65 -19.23
C PHE A 9 10.12 5.72 -18.18
N CYS A 10 10.94 6.71 -18.53
CA CYS A 10 11.18 7.89 -17.69
C CYS A 10 10.44 9.09 -18.28
N GLN A 11 9.71 9.82 -17.43
CA GLN A 11 9.07 11.07 -17.80
C GLN A 11 9.41 12.13 -16.74
N ILE A 12 9.89 13.27 -17.20
CA ILE A 12 10.31 14.39 -16.35
C ILE A 12 9.55 15.63 -16.81
N VAL A 13 9.03 16.42 -15.86
CA VAL A 13 8.39 17.71 -16.13
C VAL A 13 9.08 18.81 -15.35
N VAL A 14 9.28 19.96 -16.01
CA VAL A 14 9.74 21.20 -15.35
C VAL A 14 8.51 22.08 -15.15
N ALA A 15 8.25 22.48 -13.91
CA ALA A 15 7.10 23.31 -13.55
C ALA A 15 7.50 24.36 -12.51
N ALA A 16 6.82 25.52 -12.52
CA ALA A 16 7.07 26.60 -11.57
C ALA A 16 6.77 26.20 -10.11
N LYS A 17 5.87 25.24 -9.90
CA LYS A 17 5.49 24.72 -8.57
C LYS A 17 5.41 23.19 -8.63
N VAL A 18 6.02 22.53 -7.65
CA VAL A 18 6.04 21.06 -7.54
C VAL A 18 4.62 20.47 -7.59
N ARG A 19 3.68 21.06 -6.84
CA ARG A 19 2.30 20.57 -6.78
C ARG A 19 1.61 20.55 -8.15
N GLU A 20 1.83 21.58 -8.97
CA GLU A 20 1.25 21.66 -10.32
C GLU A 20 1.91 20.63 -11.24
N GLY A 21 3.25 20.51 -11.18
CA GLY A 21 3.99 19.49 -11.94
C GLY A 21 3.56 18.06 -11.60
N THR A 22 3.42 17.73 -10.30
CA THR A 22 2.91 16.44 -9.85
C THR A 22 1.48 16.18 -10.34
N SER A 23 0.62 17.20 -10.30
CA SER A 23 -0.76 17.10 -10.80
C SER A 23 -0.79 16.79 -12.30
N HIS A 24 0.02 17.47 -13.09
CA HIS A 24 0.13 17.23 -14.53
C HIS A 24 0.64 15.81 -14.84
N LEU A 25 1.67 15.34 -14.13
CA LEU A 25 2.18 13.97 -14.33
C LEU A 25 1.09 12.92 -14.08
N ILE A 26 0.33 13.04 -12.98
CA ILE A 26 -0.73 12.07 -12.65
C ILE A 26 -1.83 12.04 -13.72
N GLN A 27 -2.14 13.17 -14.35
CA GLN A 27 -3.24 13.25 -15.31
C GLN A 27 -2.82 12.90 -16.74
N SER A 28 -1.55 13.12 -17.09
CA SER A 28 -1.09 13.08 -18.49
C SER A 28 -0.03 12.02 -18.80
N CYS A 29 0.51 11.32 -17.80
CA CYS A 29 1.45 10.23 -18.03
C CYS A 29 0.77 9.04 -18.75
N GLY A 30 1.43 8.57 -19.82
CA GLY A 30 0.94 7.47 -20.66
C GLY A 30 0.70 7.90 -22.11
N LEU A 31 0.40 6.93 -22.96
CA LEU A 31 0.11 7.15 -24.38
C LEU A 31 -1.08 6.28 -24.81
N GLY A 32 -2.16 6.93 -25.24
CA GLY A 32 -3.39 6.23 -25.64
C GLY A 32 -3.98 5.40 -24.51
N GLY A 33 -4.20 4.10 -24.76
CA GLY A 33 -4.69 3.14 -23.76
C GLY A 33 -3.64 2.71 -22.72
N MET A 34 -2.34 2.93 -22.99
CA MET A 34 -1.28 2.61 -22.02
C MET A 34 -1.14 3.76 -21.01
N LYS A 35 -1.90 3.68 -19.92
CA LYS A 35 -1.85 4.61 -18.78
C LYS A 35 -1.58 3.86 -17.49
N HIS A 36 -0.96 4.53 -16.53
CA HIS A 36 -0.80 3.98 -15.19
C HIS A 36 -2.17 3.81 -14.50
N ASN A 37 -2.27 2.83 -13.59
CA ASN A 37 -3.45 2.60 -12.75
C ASN A 37 -3.18 2.88 -11.25
N THR A 38 -1.91 3.03 -10.89
CA THR A 38 -1.45 3.18 -9.51
C THR A 38 -0.38 4.26 -9.43
N VAL A 39 -0.56 5.21 -8.51
CA VAL A 39 0.47 6.15 -8.11
C VAL A 39 1.19 5.58 -6.89
N VAL A 40 2.53 5.55 -6.93
CA VAL A 40 3.37 5.10 -5.81
C VAL A 40 4.22 6.26 -5.34
N MET A 41 4.22 6.54 -4.03
CA MET A 41 5.02 7.63 -3.46
C MET A 41 5.53 7.32 -2.04
N GLY A 42 6.58 8.04 -1.62
CA GLY A 42 7.10 7.97 -0.27
C GLY A 42 6.28 8.79 0.74
N TRP A 43 6.25 8.33 1.99
CA TRP A 43 5.71 9.11 3.10
C TRP A 43 6.54 10.38 3.34
N PRO A 44 5.92 11.55 3.60
CA PRO A 44 6.65 12.79 3.90
C PRO A 44 7.39 12.66 5.23
N SER A 45 8.72 12.61 5.20
CA SER A 45 9.56 12.54 6.41
C SER A 45 9.58 13.88 7.15
N ALA A 46 9.77 13.84 8.48
CA ALA A 46 9.93 15.00 9.36
C ALA A 46 8.83 16.09 9.25
N TRP A 47 7.67 15.78 8.68
CA TRP A 47 6.62 16.77 8.40
C TRP A 47 6.05 17.48 9.64
N ARG A 48 6.16 16.85 10.82
CA ARG A 48 5.77 17.44 12.10
C ARG A 48 6.84 18.33 12.73
N GLN A 49 8.10 18.11 12.37
CA GLN A 49 9.25 18.81 12.94
C GLN A 49 9.70 19.98 12.07
N SER A 50 9.35 19.93 10.78
CA SER A 50 9.59 21.03 9.85
C SER A 50 8.57 22.14 10.05
N GLU A 51 9.05 23.38 10.15
CA GLU A 51 8.19 24.58 10.09
C GLU A 51 7.56 24.76 8.69
N ASP A 52 8.14 24.16 7.65
CA ASP A 52 7.64 24.26 6.29
C ASP A 52 6.44 23.33 6.05
N SER A 53 5.25 23.94 6.05
CA SER A 53 4.00 23.24 5.75
C SER A 53 3.88 22.72 4.30
N ARG A 54 4.77 23.14 3.37
CA ARG A 54 4.69 22.73 1.96
C ARG A 54 4.80 21.23 1.76
N SER A 55 5.65 20.54 2.51
CA SER A 55 5.90 19.10 2.33
C SER A 55 4.64 18.26 2.53
N TRP A 56 3.97 18.37 3.69
CA TRP A 56 2.75 17.61 3.94
C TRP A 56 1.56 18.12 3.13
N LYS A 57 1.48 19.43 2.83
CA LYS A 57 0.44 19.98 1.94
C LYS A 57 0.55 19.43 0.52
N THR A 58 1.77 19.29 -0.01
CA THR A 58 2.00 18.64 -1.31
C THR A 58 1.56 17.18 -1.26
N PHE A 59 1.92 16.44 -0.21
CA PHE A 59 1.46 15.06 -0.02
C PHE A 59 -0.07 14.93 -0.04
N ILE A 60 -0.79 15.75 0.76
CA ILE A 60 -2.26 15.75 0.77
C ILE A 60 -2.83 16.18 -0.59
N GLY A 61 -2.20 17.13 -1.28
CA GLY A 61 -2.54 17.50 -2.65
C GLY A 61 -2.45 16.31 -3.61
N THR A 62 -1.35 15.56 -3.56
CA THR A 62 -1.13 14.35 -4.37
C THR A 62 -2.19 13.28 -4.10
N VAL A 63 -2.54 13.05 -2.82
CA VAL A 63 -3.63 12.12 -2.46
C VAL A 63 -4.93 12.54 -3.14
N ARG A 64 -5.33 13.81 -2.99
CA ARG A 64 -6.57 14.33 -3.59
C ARG A 64 -6.61 14.19 -5.10
N VAL A 65 -5.51 14.54 -5.78
CA VAL A 65 -5.42 14.44 -7.25
C VAL A 65 -5.48 12.98 -7.70
N THR A 66 -4.80 12.07 -7.00
CA THR A 66 -4.81 10.64 -7.32
C THR A 66 -6.21 10.05 -7.20
N THR A 67 -6.92 10.36 -6.11
CA THR A 67 -8.30 9.91 -5.89
C THR A 67 -9.26 10.51 -6.93
N ALA A 68 -9.13 11.81 -7.26
CA ALA A 68 -9.95 12.46 -8.28
C ALA A 68 -9.71 11.88 -9.69
N ALA A 69 -8.52 11.35 -9.95
CA ALA A 69 -8.18 10.64 -11.19
C ALA A 69 -8.63 9.17 -11.19
N HIS A 70 -9.30 8.69 -10.13
CA HIS A 70 -9.73 7.30 -9.96
C HIS A 70 -8.57 6.28 -10.06
N LEU A 71 -7.38 6.67 -9.57
CA LEU A 71 -6.20 5.81 -9.53
C LEU A 71 -6.02 5.22 -8.12
N ALA A 72 -5.42 4.03 -8.06
CA ALA A 72 -4.95 3.48 -6.79
C ALA A 72 -3.75 4.30 -6.27
N LEU A 73 -3.58 4.37 -4.95
CA LEU A 73 -2.47 5.04 -4.30
C LEU A 73 -1.75 4.08 -3.35
N LEU A 74 -0.45 3.93 -3.52
CA LEU A 74 0.43 3.20 -2.58
C LEU A 74 1.42 4.17 -1.95
N VAL A 75 1.38 4.27 -0.62
CA VAL A 75 2.29 5.12 0.15
C VAL A 75 3.26 4.25 0.93
N ALA A 76 4.53 4.28 0.55
CA ALA A 76 5.58 3.55 1.24
C ALA A 76 6.16 4.41 2.38
N LYS A 77 6.01 3.95 3.62
CA LYS A 77 6.56 4.62 4.80
C LYS A 77 7.89 3.98 5.20
N ASN A 78 8.84 4.81 5.63
CA ASN A 78 10.16 4.38 6.07
C ASN A 78 10.96 3.60 4.99
N VAL A 79 10.91 4.08 3.75
CA VAL A 79 11.52 3.42 2.57
C VAL A 79 13.03 3.17 2.74
N ALA A 80 13.72 3.96 3.56
CA ALA A 80 15.14 3.76 3.86
C ALA A 80 15.46 2.42 4.55
N PHE A 81 14.47 1.75 5.16
CA PHE A 81 14.63 0.42 5.78
C PHE A 81 14.13 -0.73 4.90
N PHE A 82 13.74 -0.46 3.66
CA PHE A 82 13.34 -1.54 2.75
C PHE A 82 14.59 -2.35 2.31
N PRO A 83 14.46 -3.66 2.14
CA PRO A 83 15.57 -4.51 1.72
C PRO A 83 16.00 -4.16 0.30
N SER A 84 17.29 -4.32 0.03
CA SER A 84 17.80 -4.26 -1.33
C SER A 84 17.53 -5.57 -2.09
N ASN A 85 17.75 -5.55 -3.41
CA ASN A 85 17.67 -6.75 -4.25
C ASN A 85 18.70 -7.83 -3.90
N ALA A 86 19.71 -7.53 -3.08
CA ALA A 86 20.76 -8.45 -2.64
C ALA A 86 20.47 -9.11 -1.29
N GLU A 87 19.42 -8.69 -0.58
CA GLU A 87 19.14 -9.09 0.81
C GLU A 87 17.81 -9.85 0.90
N PRO A 88 17.74 -11.11 0.41
CA PRO A 88 16.54 -11.90 0.55
C PRO A 88 16.32 -12.32 1.99
N PHE A 89 15.09 -12.23 2.46
CA PHE A 89 14.71 -12.76 3.77
C PHE A 89 14.81 -14.29 3.76
N THR A 90 15.43 -14.84 4.81
CA THR A 90 15.49 -16.28 5.04
C THR A 90 14.18 -16.81 5.61
N GLU A 91 13.50 -15.99 6.41
CA GLU A 91 12.19 -16.20 7.01
C GLU A 91 11.58 -14.83 7.36
N GLY A 92 10.29 -14.79 7.69
CA GLY A 92 9.61 -13.57 8.10
C GLY A 92 8.12 -13.61 7.78
N ASN A 93 7.41 -12.55 8.15
CA ASN A 93 5.97 -12.42 7.91
C ASN A 93 5.67 -11.18 7.09
N ILE A 94 4.66 -11.26 6.23
CA ILE A 94 3.99 -10.15 5.58
C ILE A 94 2.61 -10.05 6.23
N ASP A 95 2.45 -9.05 7.09
CA ASP A 95 1.22 -8.85 7.85
C ASP A 95 0.31 -7.85 7.13
N VAL A 96 -0.92 -8.28 6.83
CA VAL A 96 -1.94 -7.50 6.12
C VAL A 96 -3.06 -7.17 7.09
N TRP A 97 -3.25 -5.88 7.38
CA TRP A 97 -4.36 -5.41 8.21
C TRP A 97 -5.54 -5.01 7.31
N TRP A 98 -6.48 -5.93 7.16
CA TRP A 98 -7.68 -5.74 6.35
C TRP A 98 -8.80 -5.14 7.21
N ILE A 99 -8.76 -3.81 7.37
CA ILE A 99 -9.71 -3.06 8.22
C ILE A 99 -10.90 -2.52 7.39
N VAL A 100 -10.74 -2.41 6.07
CA VAL A 100 -11.75 -1.82 5.17
C VAL A 100 -11.85 -2.63 3.88
N HIS A 101 -13.06 -2.76 3.34
CA HIS A 101 -13.28 -3.34 2.03
C HIS A 101 -12.68 -2.46 0.92
N ASP A 102 -11.65 -2.96 0.25
CA ASP A 102 -10.89 -2.29 -0.80
C ASP A 102 -10.96 -3.03 -2.16
N GLY A 103 -11.95 -3.91 -2.32
CA GLY A 103 -12.11 -4.72 -3.53
C GLY A 103 -11.07 -5.84 -3.68
N GLY A 104 -10.33 -6.19 -2.63
CA GLY A 104 -9.36 -7.30 -2.63
C GLY A 104 -7.94 -6.90 -3.04
N MET A 105 -7.67 -5.60 -3.25
CA MET A 105 -6.33 -5.11 -3.61
C MET A 105 -5.28 -5.45 -2.54
N LEU A 106 -5.63 -5.33 -1.26
CA LEU A 106 -4.78 -5.68 -0.12
C LEU A 106 -4.37 -7.16 -0.09
N MET A 107 -5.11 -8.03 -0.78
CA MET A 107 -4.80 -9.46 -0.90
C MET A 107 -3.89 -9.74 -2.10
N LEU A 108 -4.02 -8.94 -3.16
CA LEU A 108 -3.21 -9.08 -4.37
C LEU A 108 -1.75 -8.65 -4.14
N LEU A 109 -1.53 -7.55 -3.43
CA LEU A 109 -0.20 -7.01 -3.17
C LEU A 109 0.77 -8.00 -2.49
N PRO A 110 0.44 -8.63 -1.35
CA PRO A 110 1.34 -9.60 -0.71
C PRO A 110 1.57 -10.84 -1.59
N PHE A 111 0.56 -11.27 -2.35
CA PHE A 111 0.70 -12.38 -3.30
C PHE A 111 1.72 -12.06 -4.40
N LEU A 112 1.63 -10.88 -5.01
CA LEU A 112 2.60 -10.42 -6.02
C LEU A 112 3.99 -10.24 -5.43
N LEU A 113 4.09 -9.67 -4.22
CA LEU A 113 5.35 -9.44 -3.53
C LEU A 113 6.10 -10.75 -3.25
N LYS A 114 5.38 -11.79 -2.80
CA LYS A 114 5.94 -13.13 -2.52
C LYS A 114 6.48 -13.84 -3.77
N GLN A 115 6.11 -13.43 -4.99
CA GLN A 115 6.73 -13.96 -6.22
C GLN A 115 8.18 -13.50 -6.38
N HIS A 116 8.56 -12.37 -5.76
CA HIS A 116 9.92 -11.86 -5.83
C HIS A 116 10.87 -12.60 -4.88
N LYS A 117 12.11 -12.86 -5.32
CA LYS A 117 13.11 -13.62 -4.56
C LYS A 117 13.36 -13.10 -3.13
N VAL A 118 13.18 -11.79 -2.90
CA VAL A 118 13.43 -11.15 -1.60
C VAL A 118 12.40 -11.59 -0.56
N TRP A 119 11.14 -11.75 -0.96
CA TRP A 119 10.01 -11.99 -0.06
C TRP A 119 9.45 -13.41 -0.16
N ARG A 120 9.99 -14.24 -1.06
CA ARG A 120 9.49 -15.59 -1.38
C ARG A 120 9.36 -16.52 -0.18
N LYS A 121 10.25 -16.38 0.82
CA LYS A 121 10.24 -17.20 2.04
C LYS A 121 9.37 -16.63 3.17
N CYS A 122 8.76 -15.46 2.97
CA CYS A 122 7.89 -14.88 3.98
C CYS A 122 6.51 -15.56 3.99
N LYS A 123 5.93 -15.71 5.19
CA LYS A 123 4.56 -16.17 5.39
C LYS A 123 3.60 -14.99 5.35
N ILE A 124 2.41 -15.17 4.77
CA ILE A 124 1.39 -14.10 4.74
C ILE A 124 0.44 -14.33 5.90
N ARG A 125 0.18 -13.29 6.68
CA ARG A 125 -0.80 -13.29 7.76
C ARG A 125 -1.78 -12.15 7.56
N ILE A 126 -3.07 -12.43 7.67
CA ILE A 126 -4.14 -11.47 7.44
C ILE A 126 -4.90 -11.28 8.74
N PHE A 127 -4.94 -10.04 9.18
CA PHE A 127 -5.64 -9.57 10.36
C PHE A 127 -6.86 -8.79 9.91
N THR A 128 -8.05 -9.22 10.31
CA THR A 128 -9.28 -8.44 10.16
C THR A 128 -9.79 -8.03 11.53
N VAL A 129 -10.49 -6.90 11.59
CA VAL A 129 -10.99 -6.35 12.85
C VAL A 129 -12.49 -6.59 12.94
N ALA A 130 -12.93 -7.35 13.95
CA ALA A 130 -14.35 -7.56 14.24
C ALA A 130 -14.85 -6.53 15.26
N GLN A 131 -16.01 -5.94 14.99
CA GLN A 131 -16.75 -5.13 15.94
C GLN A 131 -17.51 -6.03 16.94
N LEU A 132 -17.99 -5.45 18.04
CA LEU A 132 -18.68 -6.19 19.11
C LEU A 132 -19.96 -6.91 18.64
N GLU A 133 -20.56 -6.43 17.56
CA GLU A 133 -21.81 -6.95 16.98
C GLU A 133 -21.52 -8.00 15.89
N ASP A 134 -20.27 -8.14 15.46
CA ASP A 134 -19.89 -9.04 14.39
C ASP A 134 -19.68 -10.47 14.90
N ASN A 135 -20.05 -11.45 14.08
CA ASN A 135 -19.72 -12.85 14.35
C ASN A 135 -18.27 -13.14 13.88
N SER A 136 -17.32 -13.04 14.80
CA SER A 136 -15.89 -13.23 14.54
C SER A 136 -15.56 -14.62 13.96
N ILE A 137 -16.29 -15.66 14.39
CA ILE A 137 -16.12 -17.04 13.91
C ILE A 137 -16.53 -17.15 12.44
N GLN A 138 -17.71 -16.62 12.09
CA GLN A 138 -18.21 -16.65 10.71
C GLN A 138 -17.30 -15.83 9.79
N MET A 139 -16.88 -14.64 10.23
CA MET A 139 -15.95 -13.79 9.47
C MET A 139 -14.62 -14.50 9.16
N LYS A 140 -14.06 -15.21 10.15
CA LYS A 140 -12.85 -16.02 9.94
C LYS A 140 -13.05 -17.10 8.88
N LYS A 141 -14.19 -17.80 8.94
CA LYS A 141 -14.53 -18.90 8.02
C LYS A 141 -14.73 -18.39 6.60
N ASP A 142 -15.42 -17.26 6.43
CA ASP A 142 -15.67 -16.67 5.12
C ASP A 142 -14.37 -16.16 4.48
N LEU A 143 -13.51 -15.52 5.26
CA LEU A 143 -12.21 -15.06 4.78
C LEU A 143 -11.28 -16.24 4.41
N ALA A 144 -11.27 -17.30 5.21
CA ALA A 144 -10.51 -18.52 4.89
C ALA A 144 -11.03 -19.19 3.60
N THR A 145 -12.35 -19.25 3.42
CA THR A 145 -12.97 -19.80 2.20
C THR A 145 -12.64 -18.95 0.98
N PHE A 146 -12.67 -17.62 1.13
CA PHE A 146 -12.30 -16.67 0.07
C PHE A 146 -10.84 -16.85 -0.38
N LEU A 147 -9.92 -16.94 0.58
CA LEU A 147 -8.50 -17.21 0.33
C LEU A 147 -8.25 -18.53 -0.38
N TYR A 148 -8.98 -19.58 0.03
CA TYR A 148 -8.91 -20.90 -0.60
C TYR A 148 -9.29 -20.83 -2.09
N HIS A 149 -10.38 -20.14 -2.43
CA HIS A 149 -10.79 -19.95 -3.83
C HIS A 149 -9.76 -19.15 -4.64
N LEU A 150 -9.08 -18.19 -4.01
CA LEU A 150 -8.00 -17.42 -4.65
C LEU A 150 -6.65 -18.16 -4.70
N ARG A 151 -6.54 -19.35 -4.07
CA ARG A 151 -5.29 -20.11 -3.94
C ARG A 151 -4.16 -19.31 -3.28
N ILE A 152 -4.52 -18.43 -2.34
CA ILE A 152 -3.57 -17.65 -1.55
C ILE A 152 -3.36 -18.37 -0.23
N GLU A 153 -2.15 -18.88 -0.01
CA GLU A 153 -1.74 -19.48 1.25
C GLU A 153 -1.41 -18.38 2.28
N ALA A 154 -2.33 -18.13 3.19
CA ALA A 154 -2.19 -17.15 4.26
C ALA A 154 -2.90 -17.60 5.55
N GLU A 155 -2.34 -17.22 6.69
CA GLU A 155 -2.96 -17.40 8.01
C GLU A 155 -3.99 -16.28 8.26
N VAL A 156 -5.16 -16.61 8.80
CA VAL A 156 -6.22 -15.63 9.09
C VAL A 156 -6.45 -15.51 10.58
N GLU A 157 -6.39 -14.27 11.08
CA GLU A 157 -6.68 -13.91 12.45
C GLU A 157 -7.75 -12.80 12.49
N VAL A 158 -8.73 -12.98 13.37
CA VAL A 158 -9.79 -12.00 13.63
C VAL A 158 -9.50 -11.37 14.97
N VAL A 159 -9.26 -10.07 14.98
CA VAL A 159 -8.96 -9.28 16.18
C VAL A 159 -10.23 -8.57 16.61
N GLU A 160 -10.71 -8.88 17.81
CA GLU A 160 -11.91 -8.24 18.36
C GLU A 160 -11.56 -6.86 18.96
N MET A 161 -12.32 -5.84 18.58
CA MET A 161 -12.17 -4.49 19.15
C MET A 161 -12.71 -4.45 20.58
N VAL A 162 -11.80 -4.44 21.55
CA VAL A 162 -12.16 -4.23 22.95
C VAL A 162 -12.39 -2.73 23.18
N ARG A 163 -13.58 -2.34 23.67
CA ARG A 163 -13.80 -0.98 24.16
C ARG A 163 -12.87 -0.73 25.34
N HIS A 164 -11.81 0.05 25.15
CA HIS A 164 -11.23 0.77 26.28
C HIS A 164 -12.27 1.78 26.76
N ARG A 165 -12.91 1.49 27.89
CA ARG A 165 -13.54 2.52 28.71
C ARG A 165 -12.44 3.55 28.99
N LYS A 166 -12.50 4.69 28.32
CA LYS A 166 -11.80 5.88 28.79
C LYS A 166 -12.38 6.17 30.18
N GLN A 167 -11.62 5.86 31.22
CA GLN A 167 -11.82 6.47 32.52
C GLN A 167 -11.39 7.93 32.37
N TRP A 168 -12.37 8.81 32.14
CA TRP A 168 -12.30 10.21 32.52
C TRP A 168 -13.52 10.46 33.42
#